data_AF-A0A962UKQ1-F1
#
_entry.id   AF-A0A962UKQ1-F1
#
_cell.length_a   1.000
_cell.length_b   1.000
_cell.length_c   1.000
_cell.angle_alpha   90.00
_cell.angle_beta   90.00
_cell.angle_gamma   90.00
#
_symmetry.space_group_name_H-M   'P 1'
#
loop_
_entity.id
_entity.type
_entity.pdbx_description
1 polymer ?
#
loop_
_entity_poly.entity_id
_entity_poly.type
_entity_poly.pdbx_seq_one_letter_code
_entity_poly.pdbx_strand_id
1 'polypeptide(L)'
;GNGGIKVRVTDLLCKVETEEEVLEYCGAFTQLYREEAHYLERTAPWVERVGLNHIKQQVLEDEANRKALYGRFLFGQKFAQIDPWKARAEGSQAHEFTPLKIA
;
A
#
# COMPACT_ATOMS: atom_id res chain seq x y z
N GLY A 1 3.30 -0.67 11.22
CA GLY A 1 4.44 -0.08 11.95
C GLY A 1 5.07 1.05 11.15
N ASN A 2 6.08 1.71 11.70
CA ASN A 2 6.88 2.74 11.03
C ASN A 2 8.35 2.59 11.45
N GLY A 3 9.28 2.64 10.49
CA GLY A 3 10.72 2.61 10.71
C GLY A 3 11.42 3.96 10.50
N GLY A 4 10.66 5.06 10.35
CA GLY A 4 11.20 6.41 10.19
C GLY A 4 11.67 7.06 11.50
N ILE A 5 11.59 8.39 11.54
CA ILE A 5 12.06 9.22 12.68
C ILE A 5 11.49 8.76 14.02
N LYS A 6 10.19 8.41 14.05
CA LYS A 6 9.55 7.78 15.21
C LYS A 6 9.24 6.34 14.88
N VAL A 7 9.98 5.43 15.53
CA VAL A 7 9.72 4.00 15.43
C VAL A 7 8.35 3.70 16.04
N ARG A 8 7.55 2.93 15.30
CA ARG A 8 6.26 2.43 15.74
C ARG A 8 6.17 0.95 15.45
N VAL A 9 5.95 0.14 16.48
CA VAL A 9 5.75 -1.30 16.34
C VAL A 9 4.48 -1.56 15.50
N THR A 10 4.48 -2.67 14.76
CA THR A 10 3.31 -3.11 13.99
C THR A 10 2.28 -3.74 14.92
N ASP A 11 1.01 -3.43 14.69
CA ASP A 11 -0.11 -4.11 15.34
C ASP A 11 -0.54 -5.31 14.51
N LEU A 12 -0.98 -6.38 15.17
CA LEU A 12 -1.55 -7.53 14.50
C LEU A 12 -2.98 -7.21 14.03
N LEU A 13 -3.21 -7.26 12.72
CA LEU A 13 -4.54 -7.15 12.13
C LEU A 13 -5.29 -8.48 12.25
N CYS A 14 -4.84 -9.51 11.52
CA CYS A 14 -5.39 -10.86 11.54
C CYS A 14 -4.35 -11.88 11.04
N LYS A 15 -4.72 -13.16 11.07
CA LYS A 15 -4.04 -14.26 10.38
C LYS A 15 -4.99 -14.83 9.34
N VAL A 16 -4.44 -15.26 8.22
CA VAL A 16 -5.15 -15.91 7.10
C VAL A 16 -4.32 -17.11 6.65
N GLU A 17 -4.95 -18.06 5.97
CA GLU A 17 -4.35 -19.35 5.65
C GLU A 17 -3.83 -19.40 4.21
N THR A 18 -4.45 -18.67 3.28
CA THR A 18 -4.10 -18.74 1.85
C THR A 18 -3.56 -17.44 1.29
N GLU A 19 -2.86 -17.55 0.14
CA GLU A 19 -2.33 -16.40 -0.59
C GLU A 19 -3.45 -15.49 -1.11
N GLU A 20 -4.55 -16.06 -1.58
CA GLU A 20 -5.72 -15.31 -2.05
C GLU A 20 -6.32 -14.47 -0.93
N GLU A 21 -6.39 -15.02 0.29
CA GLU A 21 -6.83 -14.28 1.47
C GLU A 21 -5.83 -13.15 1.80
N VAL A 22 -4.52 -13.39 1.72
CA VAL A 22 -3.52 -12.32 1.91
C VAL A 22 -3.78 -11.18 0.93
N LEU A 23 -3.98 -11.47 -0.35
CA LEU A 23 -4.25 -10.46 -1.37
C LEU A 23 -5.56 -9.70 -1.11
N GLU A 24 -6.64 -10.41 -0.76
CA GLU A 24 -7.94 -9.80 -0.44
C GLU A 24 -7.82 -8.83 0.74
N TYR A 25 -7.24 -9.28 1.86
CA TYR A 25 -7.15 -8.47 3.07
C TYR A 25 -6.18 -7.29 2.91
N CYS A 26 -5.03 -7.49 2.26
CA CYS A 26 -4.08 -6.41 1.97
C CYS A 26 -4.68 -5.39 1.00
N GLY A 27 -5.36 -5.84 -0.05
CA GLY A 27 -6.02 -4.96 -1.01
C GLY A 27 -7.16 -4.15 -0.37
N ALA A 28 -7.99 -4.79 0.46
CA ALA A 28 -9.06 -4.12 1.19
C ALA A 28 -8.53 -3.07 2.18
N PHE A 29 -7.52 -3.41 2.99
CA PHE A 29 -6.84 -2.45 3.88
C PHE A 29 -6.27 -1.26 3.10
N THR A 30 -5.60 -1.54 1.97
CA THR A 30 -4.99 -0.50 1.14
C THR A 30 -6.05 0.43 0.54
N GLN A 31 -7.19 -0.12 0.10
CA GLN A 31 -8.28 0.70 -0.44
C GLN A 31 -8.92 1.56 0.64
N LEU A 32 -9.17 1.01 1.83
CA LEU A 32 -9.71 1.79 2.95
C LEU A 32 -8.78 2.95 3.31
N TYR A 33 -7.48 2.69 3.39
CA TYR A 33 -6.46 3.71 3.58
C TYR A 33 -6.51 4.79 2.48
N ARG A 34 -6.62 4.41 1.20
CA ARG A 34 -6.71 5.37 0.08
C ARG A 34 -7.95 6.27 0.16
N GLU A 35 -9.03 5.77 0.73
CA GLU A 35 -10.31 6.49 0.84
C GLU A 35 -10.36 7.41 2.08
N GLU A 36 -9.67 7.05 3.16
CA GLU A 36 -9.76 7.76 4.46
C GLU A 36 -8.53 8.59 4.84
N ALA A 37 -7.38 8.34 4.21
CA ALA A 37 -6.15 9.05 4.53
C ALA A 37 -6.18 10.50 4.04
N HIS A 38 -5.58 11.39 4.81
CA HIS A 38 -5.34 12.76 4.38
C HIS A 38 -4.14 12.82 3.42
N TYR A 39 -4.07 13.90 2.63
CA TYR A 39 -2.91 14.13 1.76
C TYR A 39 -1.61 14.16 2.57
N LEU A 40 -0.60 13.40 2.12
CA LEU A 40 0.70 13.19 2.77
C LEU A 40 0.66 12.50 4.15
N GLU A 41 -0.49 11.97 4.55
CA GLU A 41 -0.56 11.08 5.70
C GLU A 41 0.11 9.76 5.37
N ARG A 42 0.88 9.22 6.31
CA ARG A 42 1.42 7.85 6.18
C ARG A 42 0.50 6.88 6.88
N THR A 43 0.52 5.61 6.48
CA THR A 43 -0.30 4.54 7.05
C THR A 43 -0.17 4.42 8.57
N ALA A 44 1.02 4.61 9.16
CA ALA A 44 1.19 4.53 10.62
C ALA A 44 0.44 5.65 11.40
N PRO A 45 0.63 6.94 11.08
CA PRO A 45 -0.21 8.03 11.60
C PRO A 45 -1.70 7.84 11.32
N TRP A 46 -2.07 7.36 10.13
CA TRP A 46 -3.47 7.07 9.80
C TRP A 46 -4.08 6.03 10.75
N VAL A 47 -3.40 4.90 10.97
CA VAL A 47 -3.84 3.87 11.93
C VAL A 47 -3.96 4.43 13.35
N GLU A 48 -3.03 5.30 13.77
CA GLU A 48 -3.11 5.99 15.07
C GLU A 48 -4.32 6.92 15.17
N ARG A 49 -4.68 7.60 14.07
CA ARG A 49 -5.80 8.53 14.01
C ARG A 49 -7.16 7.84 13.99
N VAL A 50 -7.36 6.86 13.12
CA VAL A 50 -8.65 6.17 12.98
C VAL A 50 -8.83 5.04 14.00
N GLY A 51 -7.72 4.52 14.52
CA GLY A 51 -7.69 3.40 15.46
C GLY A 51 -7.81 2.05 14.77
N LEU A 52 -7.10 1.05 15.33
CA LEU A 52 -7.11 -0.31 14.77
C LEU A 52 -8.51 -0.95 14.81
N ASN A 53 -9.33 -0.62 15.81
CA ASN A 53 -10.69 -1.16 15.92
C ASN A 53 -11.59 -0.75 14.75
N HIS A 54 -11.47 0.50 14.28
CA HIS A 54 -12.20 0.97 13.09
C HIS A 54 -11.82 0.13 11.86
N ILE A 55 -10.52 -0.08 11.65
CA ILE A 55 -10.02 -0.90 10.54
C ILE A 55 -10.51 -2.35 10.64
N LYS A 56 -10.53 -2.92 11.85
CA LYS A 56 -11.06 -4.28 12.07
C LYS A 56 -12.55 -4.39 11.77
N GLN A 57 -13.35 -3.39 12.16
CA GLN A 57 -14.77 -3.35 11.84
C GLN A 57 -15.00 -3.33 10.31
N GLN A 58 -14.24 -2.49 9.60
CA GLN A 58 -14.41 -2.32 8.15
C GLN A 58 -13.87 -3.49 7.32
N VAL A 59 -12.81 -4.17 7.78
CA VAL A 59 -12.08 -5.18 6.99
C VAL A 59 -12.28 -6.60 7.51
N LEU A 60 -12.31 -6.83 8.82
CA LEU A 60 -12.42 -8.17 9.40
C LEU A 60 -13.87 -8.57 9.66
N GLU A 61 -14.63 -7.68 10.30
CA GLU A 61 -15.97 -7.98 10.80
C GLU A 61 -17.05 -7.82 9.71
N ASP A 62 -16.77 -7.03 8.66
CA ASP A 62 -17.64 -6.87 7.51
C ASP A 62 -17.02 -7.49 6.24
N GLU A 63 -17.34 -8.76 5.99
CA GLU A 63 -16.87 -9.49 4.80
C GLU A 63 -17.38 -8.87 3.49
N ALA A 64 -18.63 -8.40 3.46
CA ALA A 64 -19.21 -7.82 2.26
C ALA A 64 -18.46 -6.55 1.87
N ASN A 65 -18.18 -5.69 2.86
CA ASN A 65 -17.38 -4.49 2.66
C ASN A 65 -15.93 -4.81 2.31
N ARG A 66 -15.29 -5.80 2.96
CA ARG A 66 -13.92 -6.24 2.59
C ARG A 66 -13.83 -6.61 1.11
N LYS A 67 -14.77 -7.41 0.61
CA LYS A 67 -14.83 -7.80 -0.81
C LYS A 67 -15.09 -6.60 -1.73
N ALA A 68 -15.96 -5.68 -1.31
CA ALA A 68 -16.23 -4.45 -2.06
C ALA A 68 -14.99 -3.53 -2.15
N LEU A 69 -14.26 -3.35 -1.03
CA LEU A 69 -13.00 -2.62 -0.97
C LEU A 69 -11.95 -3.26 -1.89
N TYR A 70 -11.77 -4.57 -1.79
CA TYR A 70 -10.83 -5.30 -2.64
C TYR A 70 -11.18 -5.19 -4.13
N GLY A 71 -12.46 -5.29 -4.49
CA GLY A 71 -12.93 -5.09 -5.87
C GLY A 71 -12.58 -3.70 -6.42
N ARG A 72 -12.76 -2.64 -5.61
CA ARG A 72 -12.36 -1.28 -5.99
C ARG A 72 -10.84 -1.14 -6.13
N PHE A 73 -10.08 -1.78 -5.24
CA PHE A 73 -8.62 -1.82 -5.35
C PHE A 73 -8.18 -2.42 -6.69
N LEU A 74 -8.68 -3.62 -7.01
CA LEU A 74 -8.35 -4.31 -8.27
C LEU A 74 -8.74 -3.50 -9.50
N PHE A 75 -9.90 -2.84 -9.47
CA PHE A 75 -10.31 -1.93 -10.55
C PHE A 75 -9.30 -0.79 -10.72
N GLY A 76 -8.92 -0.11 -9.63
CA GLY A 76 -7.93 0.96 -9.65
C GLY A 76 -6.56 0.50 -10.17
N GLN A 77 -6.15 -0.72 -9.82
CA GLN A 77 -4.87 -1.27 -10.28
C GLN A 77 -4.81 -1.43 -11.80
N LYS A 78 -5.92 -1.66 -12.51
CA LYS A 78 -5.94 -1.78 -13.99
C LYS A 78 -5.37 -0.55 -14.70
N PHE A 79 -5.46 0.62 -14.08
CA PHE A 79 -5.02 1.89 -14.67
C PHE A 79 -3.64 2.34 -14.16
N ALA A 80 -3.16 1.76 -13.06
CA ALA A 80 -1.96 2.20 -12.35
C ALA A 80 -0.73 1.29 -12.56
N GLN A 81 -0.75 0.39 -13.55
CA GLN A 81 0.36 -0.53 -13.87
C GLN A 81 1.43 0.06 -14.82
N ILE A 82 1.47 1.39 -15.00
CA ILE A 82 2.54 1.99 -15.78
C ILE A 82 3.79 2.00 -14.91
N ASP A 83 4.73 1.11 -15.20
CA ASP A 83 6.04 1.08 -14.54
C ASP A 83 6.83 2.35 -14.92
N PRO A 84 7.06 3.28 -13.97
CA PRO A 84 7.78 4.52 -14.26
C PRO A 84 9.28 4.29 -14.51
N TRP A 85 9.81 3.12 -14.13
CA TRP A 85 11.22 2.77 -14.26
C TRP A 85 11.53 1.97 -15.50
N LYS A 86 10.52 1.34 -16.13
CA LYS A 86 10.72 0.43 -17.27
C LYS A 86 11.62 1.01 -18.35
N ALA A 87 11.28 2.19 -18.87
CA ALA A 87 12.06 2.84 -19.92
C ALA A 87 13.51 3.12 -19.48
N ARG A 88 13.72 3.46 -18.20
CA ARG A 88 15.06 3.76 -17.65
C ARG A 88 15.86 2.47 -17.46
N ALA A 89 15.23 1.41 -16.97
CA ALA A 89 15.82 0.08 -16.85
C ALA A 89 16.18 -0.52 -18.23
N GLU A 90 15.39 -0.21 -19.26
CA GLU A 90 15.64 -0.58 -20.66
C GLU A 90 16.68 0.33 -21.36
N GLY A 91 17.24 1.33 -20.65
CA GLY A 91 18.41 2.09 -21.11
C GLY A 91 18.15 3.49 -21.65
N SER A 92 16.91 4.01 -21.62
CA SER A 92 16.59 5.36 -22.16
C SER A 92 17.44 6.49 -21.60
N GLN A 93 17.97 6.36 -20.38
CA GLN A 93 18.83 7.34 -19.70
C GLN A 93 20.16 6.72 -19.23
N ALA A 94 20.69 5.72 -19.93
CA ALA A 94 21.94 5.04 -19.52
C ALA A 94 23.14 6.00 -19.37
N HIS A 95 23.13 7.14 -20.09
CA HIS A 95 24.19 8.14 -20.02
C HIS A 95 24.29 8.81 -18.63
N GLU A 96 23.20 8.91 -17.87
CA GLU A 96 23.21 9.47 -16.50
C GLU A 96 24.04 8.62 -15.51
N PHE A 97 24.31 7.37 -15.87
CA PHE A 97 25.10 6.43 -15.07
C PHE A 97 26.52 6.21 -15.63
N THR A 98 26.91 6.98 -16.66
CA THR A 98 28.26 6.92 -17.20
C THR A 98 29.22 7.70 -16.28
N PRO A 99 30.32 7.10 -15.81
CA PRO A 99 31.30 7.81 -14.98
C PRO A 99 31.83 9.06 -15.67
N LEU A 100 31.88 10.17 -14.93
CA LEU A 100 32.51 11.40 -15.41
C LEU A 100 34.02 11.16 -15.56
N LYS A 101 34.56 11.42 -16.76
CA LYS A 101 36.01 11.43 -16.97
C LYS A 101 36.57 12.78 -16.54
N ILE A 102 37.42 12.77 -15.51
CA ILE A 102 38.22 13.93 -15.12
C ILE A 102 39.53 13.88 -15.92
N ALA A 103 39.91 15.01 -16.53
CA ALA A 103 41.14 15.15 -17.32
C ALA A 103 42.40 15.19 -16.46
#